data_AF-A0A920KR84-F1
#
_entry.id   AF-A0A920KR84-F1
#
_cell.length_a   1.000
_cell.length_b   1.000
_cell.length_c   1.000
_cell.angle_alpha   90.00
_cell.angle_beta   90.00
_cell.angle_gamma   90.00
#
_symmetry.space_group_name_H-M   'P 1'
#
loop_
_entity.id
_entity.type
_entity.pdbx_description
1 polymer ?
#
loop_
_entity_poly.entity_id
_entity_poly.type
_entity_poly.pdbx_seq_one_letter_code
_entity_poly.pdbx_strand_id
1 'polypeptide(L)'
;MRIFIVTFLLLSSSIAFGQIQTPRISPSSELEQMVGLTEIEIDYNRPSARGREIFGNLVPFGKLWRTGANSGTEISFSTPVIIDGKEIKEGSYSIFYNT
;
A
#
# COMPACT_ATOMS: atom_id res chain seq x y z
N MET A 1 16.23 44.82 25.45
CA MET A 1 16.46 44.27 24.09
C MET A 1 16.48 42.74 24.06
N ARG A 2 17.21 42.05 24.96
CA ARG A 2 17.25 40.57 25.03
C ARG A 2 15.89 39.89 25.25
N ILE A 3 15.05 40.40 26.17
CA ILE A 3 13.71 39.82 26.43
C ILE A 3 12.82 39.87 25.17
N PHE A 4 12.78 40.99 24.45
CA PHE A 4 11.95 41.14 23.25
C PHE A 4 12.35 40.18 22.12
N ILE A 5 13.66 39.88 21.99
CA ILE A 5 14.17 38.93 21.00
C ILE A 5 13.73 37.51 21.34
N VAL A 6 13.78 37.12 22.63
CA VAL A 6 13.35 35.78 23.08
C VAL A 6 11.85 35.60 22.91
N THR A 7 11.03 36.60 23.23
CA THR A 7 9.58 36.53 23.05
C THR A 7 9.19 36.44 21.56
N PHE A 8 9.87 37.19 20.67
CA PHE A 8 9.63 37.12 19.23
C PHE A 8 9.97 35.75 18.64
N LEU A 9 11.05 35.12 19.10
CA LEU A 9 11.47 33.78 18.67
C LEU A 9 10.52 32.67 19.14
N LEU A 10 9.84 32.85 20.28
CA LEU A 10 8.84 31.91 20.79
C LEU A 10 7.48 32.02 20.09
N LEU A 11 7.14 33.18 19.51
CA LEU A 11 5.88 33.34 18.75
C LEU A 11 5.97 32.78 17.33
N SER A 12 7.15 32.74 16.72
CA SER A 12 7.33 32.26 15.33
C SER A 12 7.26 30.74 15.19
N SER A 13 7.46 29.96 16.26
CA SER A 13 7.35 28.50 16.24
C SER A 13 5.91 27.99 16.14
N SER A 14 4.92 28.83 16.43
CA SER A 14 3.49 28.46 16.45
C SER A 14 2.81 28.48 15.07
N ILE A 15 3.50 28.86 14.00
CA ILE A 15 2.92 29.03 12.63
C ILE A 15 3.16 27.80 11.73
N ALA A 16 3.70 26.69 12.25
CA ALA A 16 4.13 25.56 11.42
C ALA A 16 3.07 24.47 11.14
N PHE A 17 1.79 24.67 11.49
CA PHE A 17 0.75 23.65 11.30
C PHE A 17 -0.15 23.96 10.09
N GLY A 18 0.29 23.55 8.89
CA GLY A 18 -0.48 23.73 7.65
C GLY A 18 -0.12 22.81 6.49
N GLN A 19 0.62 21.72 6.71
CA GLN A 19 0.98 20.81 5.62
C GLN A 19 -0.26 20.01 5.17
N ILE A 20 -0.71 20.26 3.94
CA ILE A 20 -1.78 19.50 3.31
C ILE A 20 -1.27 18.09 3.01
N GLN A 21 -1.98 17.07 3.50
CA GLN A 21 -1.74 15.69 3.09
C GLN A 21 -2.22 15.53 1.65
N THR A 22 -1.28 15.30 0.74
CA THR A 22 -1.62 15.05 -0.66
C THR A 22 -1.98 13.59 -0.86
N PRO A 23 -2.94 13.27 -1.75
CA PRO A 23 -3.28 11.89 -2.04
C PRO A 23 -2.07 11.16 -2.63
N ARG A 24 -1.93 9.88 -2.27
CA ARG A 24 -0.88 9.04 -2.85
C ARG A 24 -1.07 8.92 -4.36
N ILE A 25 0.05 8.85 -5.06
CA ILE A 25 0.15 8.69 -6.51
C ILE A 25 -0.57 7.43 -7.02
N SER A 26 -0.41 6.33 -6.30
CA SER A 26 -1.13 5.08 -6.54
C SER A 26 -2.17 4.95 -5.43
N PRO A 27 -3.46 5.16 -5.72
CA PRO A 27 -4.51 5.08 -4.71
C PRO A 27 -4.63 3.67 -4.16
N SER A 28 -4.88 3.57 -2.85
CA SER A 28 -5.30 2.31 -2.23
C SER A 28 -6.67 1.88 -2.75
N SER A 29 -6.91 0.58 -2.74
CA SER A 29 -8.18 -0.04 -3.05
C SER A 29 -8.27 -1.37 -2.33
N GLU A 30 -9.48 -1.73 -1.97
CA GLU A 30 -9.79 -2.96 -1.26
C GLU A 30 -10.92 -3.68 -1.99
N LEU A 31 -10.94 -5.00 -1.91
CA LEU A 31 -12.04 -5.85 -2.35
C LEU A 31 -12.33 -6.84 -1.24
N GLU A 32 -13.52 -6.77 -0.67
CA GLU A 32 -14.00 -7.72 0.31
C GLU A 32 -15.12 -8.57 -0.31
N GLN A 33 -15.07 -9.89 -0.12
CA GLN A 33 -16.08 -10.80 -0.61
C GLN A 33 -16.28 -11.99 0.31
N MET A 34 -17.54 -12.30 0.59
CA MET A 34 -17.96 -13.53 1.24
C MET A 34 -18.15 -14.67 0.23
N VAL A 35 -17.46 -15.79 0.45
CA VAL A 35 -17.60 -17.04 -0.30
C VAL A 35 -18.01 -18.16 0.66
N GLY A 36 -19.29 -18.54 0.62
CA GLY A 36 -19.85 -19.45 1.63
C GLY A 36 -19.86 -18.79 3.01
N LEU A 37 -18.97 -19.24 3.90
CA LEU A 37 -18.76 -18.65 5.23
C LEU A 37 -17.37 -18.02 5.39
N THR A 38 -16.56 -18.05 4.34
CA THR A 38 -15.21 -17.49 4.32
C THR A 38 -15.24 -16.08 3.78
N GLU A 39 -14.65 -15.16 4.50
CA GLU A 39 -14.38 -13.79 4.05
C GLU A 39 -13.01 -13.77 3.37
N ILE A 40 -12.97 -13.12 2.21
CA ILE A 40 -11.76 -12.95 1.40
C ILE A 40 -11.60 -11.45 1.17
N GLU A 41 -10.46 -10.91 1.61
CA GLU A 41 -10.12 -9.50 1.42
C GLU A 41 -8.89 -9.40 0.50
N ILE A 42 -8.87 -8.41 -0.39
CA ILE A 42 -7.72 -8.10 -1.23
C ILE A 42 -7.39 -6.63 -1.08
N ASP A 43 -6.27 -6.35 -0.44
CA ASP A 43 -5.67 -5.03 -0.33
C ASP A 43 -4.66 -4.80 -1.44
N TYR A 44 -4.85 -3.73 -2.20
CA TYR A 44 -3.92 -3.39 -3.27
C TYR A 44 -3.85 -1.90 -3.54
N ASN A 45 -2.74 -1.50 -4.13
CA ASN A 45 -2.57 -0.15 -4.62
C ASN A 45 -2.66 -0.20 -6.14
N ARG A 46 -3.46 0.68 -6.74
CA ARG A 46 -3.68 0.74 -8.20
C ARG A 46 -2.55 1.54 -8.88
N PRO A 47 -1.55 0.89 -9.49
CA PRO A 47 -0.48 1.60 -10.17
C PRO A 47 -0.97 2.22 -11.48
N SER A 48 -0.33 3.31 -11.89
CA SER A 48 -0.47 3.85 -13.25
C SER A 48 0.90 3.91 -13.91
N ALA A 49 0.97 3.60 -15.21
CA ALA A 49 2.23 3.57 -15.96
C ALA A 49 2.93 4.94 -15.97
N ARG A 50 2.15 6.02 -16.13
CA ARG A 50 2.65 7.41 -16.11
C ARG A 50 3.81 7.62 -17.11
N GLY A 51 3.68 7.05 -18.30
CA GLY A 51 4.70 7.13 -19.35
C GLY A 51 5.94 6.26 -19.13
N ARG A 52 5.99 5.44 -18.07
CA ARG A 52 7.08 4.49 -17.84
C ARG A 52 6.81 3.20 -18.59
N GLU A 53 7.90 2.59 -19.07
CA GLU A 53 7.88 1.21 -19.53
C GLU A 53 7.56 0.27 -18.36
N ILE A 54 6.53 -0.56 -18.52
CA ILE A 54 6.04 -1.42 -17.44
C ILE A 54 6.85 -2.71 -17.40
N PHE A 55 6.76 -3.51 -18.46
CA PHE A 55 7.40 -4.81 -18.52
C PHE A 55 8.86 -4.69 -18.97
N GLY A 56 9.74 -5.45 -18.34
CA GLY A 56 11.19 -5.34 -18.52
C GLY A 56 11.85 -4.24 -17.67
N ASN A 57 11.07 -3.36 -17.04
CA ASN A 57 11.56 -2.32 -16.14
C ASN A 57 10.89 -2.40 -14.76
N LEU A 58 9.65 -1.91 -14.63
CA LEU A 58 8.90 -1.95 -13.36
C LEU A 58 8.47 -3.38 -12.99
N VAL A 59 8.15 -4.18 -13.98
CA VAL A 59 7.84 -5.61 -13.88
C VAL A 59 8.99 -6.38 -14.54
N PRO A 60 9.92 -6.96 -13.76
CA PRO A 60 11.10 -7.62 -14.29
C PRO A 60 10.78 -9.02 -14.83
N PHE A 61 11.27 -9.34 -16.03
CA PHE A 61 11.15 -10.68 -16.60
C PHE A 61 12.05 -11.70 -15.90
N GLY A 62 11.54 -12.92 -15.72
CA GLY A 62 12.24 -14.06 -15.13
C GLY A 62 12.59 -13.88 -13.65
N LYS A 63 12.01 -12.88 -12.97
CA LYS A 63 12.27 -12.59 -11.56
C LYS A 63 10.97 -12.50 -10.78
N LEU A 64 11.02 -13.01 -9.55
CA LEU A 64 9.98 -12.79 -8.58
C LEU A 64 9.85 -11.29 -8.29
N TRP A 65 8.65 -10.76 -8.40
CA TRP A 65 8.36 -9.37 -8.04
C TRP A 65 7.09 -9.28 -7.19
N ARG A 66 7.09 -8.28 -6.31
CA ARG A 66 5.96 -7.98 -5.43
C ARG A 66 4.93 -7.18 -6.21
N THR A 67 3.71 -7.70 -6.32
CA THR A 67 2.64 -7.00 -7.05
C THR A 67 2.21 -5.73 -6.31
N GLY A 68 1.64 -4.76 -7.04
CA GLY A 68 1.16 -3.48 -6.50
C GLY A 68 2.18 -2.33 -6.53
N ALA A 69 1.74 -1.13 -6.13
CA ALA A 69 2.59 0.06 -5.98
C ALA A 69 2.58 0.59 -4.55
N ASN A 70 3.63 1.28 -4.09
CA ASN A 70 3.83 1.61 -2.67
C ASN A 70 3.97 0.35 -1.79
N SER A 71 2.86 -0.35 -1.52
CA SER A 71 2.78 -1.62 -0.77
C SER A 71 2.42 -2.79 -1.69
N GLY A 72 2.66 -4.01 -1.19
CA GLY A 72 2.31 -5.26 -1.88
C GLY A 72 0.81 -5.41 -2.06
N THR A 73 0.39 -6.20 -3.05
CA THR A 73 -0.97 -6.78 -2.97
C THR A 73 -0.96 -7.83 -1.88
N GLU A 74 -1.93 -7.77 -1.00
CA GLU A 74 -2.16 -8.72 0.08
C GLU A 74 -3.54 -9.33 -0.10
N ILE A 75 -3.65 -10.62 0.21
CA ILE A 75 -4.92 -11.35 0.25
C ILE A 75 -5.08 -11.98 1.62
N SER A 76 -6.24 -11.82 2.24
CA SER A 76 -6.57 -12.39 3.54
C SER A 76 -7.71 -13.39 3.41
N PHE A 77 -7.70 -14.39 4.30
CA PHE A 77 -8.74 -15.40 4.42
C PHE A 77 -9.15 -15.53 5.88
N SER A 78 -10.44 -15.43 6.19
CA SER A 78 -10.95 -15.58 7.56
C SER A 78 -11.06 -17.03 8.04
N THR A 79 -10.91 -17.99 7.13
CA THR A 79 -10.90 -19.44 7.43
C THR A 79 -9.94 -20.14 6.46
N PRO A 80 -9.49 -21.38 6.74
CA PRO A 80 -8.67 -22.13 5.80
C PRO A 80 -9.35 -22.33 4.43
N VAL A 81 -8.57 -22.21 3.35
CA VAL A 81 -9.04 -22.35 1.96
C VAL A 81 -8.20 -23.35 1.19
N ILE A 82 -8.72 -23.87 0.08
CA ILE A 82 -7.96 -24.71 -0.85
C ILE A 82 -7.67 -23.93 -2.12
N ILE A 83 -6.39 -23.76 -2.45
CA ILE A 83 -5.93 -23.12 -3.69
C ILE A 83 -5.00 -24.11 -4.40
N ASP A 84 -5.31 -24.45 -5.65
CA ASP A 84 -4.54 -25.41 -6.45
C ASP A 84 -4.32 -26.76 -5.72
N GLY A 85 -5.39 -27.26 -5.07
CA GLY A 85 -5.36 -28.51 -4.31
C GLY A 85 -4.56 -28.47 -3.00
N LYS A 86 -4.02 -27.32 -2.60
CA LYS A 86 -3.27 -27.13 -1.36
C LYS A 86 -4.09 -26.36 -0.34
N GLU A 87 -4.09 -26.85 0.89
CA GLU A 87 -4.68 -26.12 2.01
C GLU A 87 -3.81 -24.93 2.40
N ILE A 88 -4.44 -23.77 2.49
CA ILE A 88 -3.86 -22.50 2.93
C ILE A 88 -4.61 -22.14 4.21
N LYS A 89 -3.88 -21.89 5.29
CA LYS A 89 -4.48 -21.53 6.58
C LYS A 89 -5.11 -20.14 6.50
N GLU A 90 -6.02 -19.85 7.40
CA GLU A 90 -6.47 -18.47 7.64
C GLU A 90 -5.29 -17.54 7.92
N GLY A 91 -5.45 -16.27 7.53
CA GLY A 91 -4.42 -15.24 7.66
C GLY A 91 -4.18 -14.48 6.36
N SER A 92 -3.17 -13.60 6.40
CA SER A 92 -2.85 -12.69 5.31
C SER A 92 -1.58 -13.08 4.59
N TYR A 93 -1.59 -12.96 3.26
CA TYR A 93 -0.54 -13.44 2.37
C TYR A 93 -0.20 -12.38 1.33
N SER A 94 1.09 -12.12 1.13
CA SER A 94 1.56 -11.25 0.05
C SER A 94 1.58 -11.99 -1.29
N ILE A 95 1.09 -11.34 -2.35
CA ILE A 95 1.09 -11.90 -3.70
C ILE A 95 2.41 -11.55 -4.40
N PHE A 96 3.07 -12.59 -4.92
CA PHE A 96 4.23 -12.46 -5.80
C PHE A 96 3.93 -13.11 -7.13
N TYR A 97 4.46 -12.50 -8.19
CA TYR A 97 4.34 -13.02 -9.55
C TYR A 97 5.72 -13.14 -10.19
N ASN A 98 5.85 -14.04 -11.16
CA ASN A 98 7.05 -14.19 -11.97
C ASN A 98 6.60 -14.20 -13.45
N THR A 99 6.97 -13.16 -14.19
CA THR A 99 6.73 -13.03 -15.65
C THR A 99 7.76 -13.81 -16.45
#